data_AF-A0A2I0GDL5-F1
#
_entry.id   AF-A0A2I0GDL5-F1
#
_cell.length_a   1.000
_cell.length_b   1.000
_cell.length_c   1.000
_cell.angle_alpha   90.00
_cell.angle_beta   90.00
_cell.angle_gamma   90.00
#
_symmetry.space_group_name_H-M   'P 1'
#
loop_
_entity.id
_entity.type
_entity.pdbx_description
1 polymer ?
#
loop_
_entity_poly.entity_id
_entity_poly.type
_entity_poly.pdbx_seq_one_letter_code
_entity_poly.pdbx_strand_id
1 'polypeptide(L)'
;MESQFLRSVLLGTLPIGFSARESFNWLLAFLWALPESNGYIYVEANGGLNQQRSSICNAVAVAGFLNATLVIPNFHYHSIWRDPSKFGDIYDEDYFISSLENVVKIVDKIPEYMMERFGSNMTNVYNFRVKAWSPIRYYRDVVLPKLLEEK
;
A
#
# COMPACT_ATOMS: atom_id res chain seq x y z
N MET A 1 -14.04 -24.72 7.01
CA MET A 1 -14.58 -24.63 5.63
C MET A 1 -13.52 -24.08 4.66
N GLU A 2 -12.59 -23.23 5.12
CA GLU A 2 -11.49 -22.67 4.31
C GLU A 2 -10.41 -23.67 3.84
N SER A 3 -10.21 -24.81 4.54
CA SER A 3 -9.16 -25.78 4.16
C SER A 3 -9.51 -26.70 2.98
N GLN A 4 -10.80 -26.79 2.60
CA GLN A 4 -11.22 -27.62 1.47
C GLN A 4 -11.08 -26.88 0.13
N PHE A 5 -11.19 -25.55 0.15
CA PHE A 5 -11.08 -24.71 -1.03
C PHE A 5 -9.65 -24.67 -1.60
N LEU A 6 -8.64 -24.64 -0.72
CA LEU A 6 -7.23 -24.73 -1.13
C LEU A 6 -6.86 -26.10 -1.72
N ARG A 7 -7.56 -27.17 -1.33
CA ARG A 7 -7.34 -28.52 -1.87
C ARG A 7 -7.94 -28.73 -3.26
N SER A 8 -9.03 -28.04 -3.61
CA SER A 8 -9.66 -28.18 -4.93
C SER A 8 -8.85 -27.51 -6.05
N VAL A 9 -8.17 -26.39 -5.74
CA VAL A 9 -7.37 -25.64 -6.73
C VAL A 9 -6.10 -26.40 -7.14
N LEU A 10 -5.44 -27.12 -6.22
CA LEU A 10 -4.23 -27.90 -6.52
C LEU A 10 -4.49 -29.20 -7.31
N LEU A 11 -5.75 -29.67 -7.38
CA LEU A 11 -6.13 -30.95 -8.02
C LEU A 11 -7.01 -30.77 -9.28
N GLY A 12 -7.17 -29.55 -9.79
CA GLY A 12 -7.82 -29.32 -11.09
C GLY A 12 -9.32 -29.64 -11.14
N THR A 13 -10.04 -29.53 -10.02
CA THR A 13 -11.51 -29.61 -10.03
C THR A 13 -12.11 -28.25 -9.70
N LEU A 14 -12.78 -27.65 -10.69
CA LEU A 14 -13.48 -26.38 -10.53
C LEU A 14 -14.64 -26.53 -9.52
N PRO A 15 -14.89 -25.51 -8.68
CA PRO A 15 -16.07 -25.49 -7.82
C PRO A 15 -17.33 -25.55 -8.68
N ILE A 16 -18.21 -26.51 -8.37
CA ILE A 16 -19.43 -26.80 -9.11
C ILE A 16 -20.37 -25.58 -9.04
N GLY A 17 -20.73 -25.00 -10.19
CA GLY A 17 -21.75 -23.95 -10.30
C GLY A 17 -21.32 -22.63 -10.96
N PHE A 18 -20.03 -22.46 -11.29
CA PHE A 18 -19.56 -21.28 -12.02
C PHE A 18 -19.49 -21.54 -13.53
N SER A 19 -19.84 -20.53 -14.35
CA SER A 19 -19.60 -20.61 -15.79
C SER A 19 -18.09 -20.58 -16.09
N ALA A 20 -17.66 -21.18 -17.20
CA ALA A 20 -16.24 -21.18 -17.59
C ALA A 20 -15.63 -19.76 -17.67
N ARG A 21 -16.45 -18.76 -18.03
CA ARG A 21 -16.05 -17.35 -18.06
C ARG A 21 -15.80 -16.78 -16.67
N GLU A 22 -16.67 -17.08 -15.72
CA GLU A 22 -16.49 -16.61 -14.35
C GLU A 22 -15.35 -17.35 -13.66
N SER A 23 -15.18 -18.65 -13.90
CA SER A 23 -14.00 -19.40 -13.43
C SER A 23 -12.70 -18.83 -13.98
N PHE A 24 -12.65 -18.42 -15.24
CA PHE A 24 -11.48 -17.77 -15.83
C PHE A 24 -11.21 -16.38 -15.23
N ASN A 25 -12.25 -15.57 -15.01
CA ASN A 25 -12.11 -14.28 -14.33
C ASN A 25 -11.63 -14.43 -12.88
N TRP A 26 -12.11 -15.44 -12.15
CA TRP A 26 -11.63 -15.76 -10.80
C TRP A 26 -10.18 -16.26 -10.81
N LEU A 27 -9.80 -17.09 -11.78
CA LEU A 27 -8.42 -17.55 -11.93
C LEU A 27 -7.50 -16.38 -12.22
N LEU A 28 -7.91 -15.45 -13.10
CA LEU A 28 -7.16 -14.22 -13.37
C LEU A 28 -7.08 -13.35 -12.11
N ALA A 29 -8.20 -13.07 -11.44
CA ALA A 29 -8.18 -12.29 -10.21
C ALA A 29 -7.27 -12.91 -9.14
N PHE A 30 -7.23 -14.24 -9.04
CA PHE A 30 -6.35 -14.95 -8.10
C PHE A 30 -4.88 -14.95 -8.53
N LEU A 31 -4.60 -15.16 -9.82
CA LEU A 31 -3.23 -15.14 -10.36
C LEU A 31 -2.62 -13.72 -10.35
N TRP A 32 -3.46 -12.69 -10.43
CA TRP A 32 -3.07 -11.28 -10.41
C TRP A 32 -3.27 -10.59 -9.05
N ALA A 33 -3.84 -11.28 -8.06
CA ALA A 33 -3.95 -10.74 -6.71
C ALA A 33 -2.57 -10.66 -6.04
N LEU A 34 -2.18 -9.46 -5.60
CA LEU A 34 -0.99 -9.29 -4.77
C LEU A 34 -1.10 -10.14 -3.49
N PRO A 35 0.01 -10.75 -3.03
CA PRO A 35 0.02 -11.53 -1.80
C PRO A 35 -0.36 -10.67 -0.59
N GLU A 36 -0.75 -11.32 0.50
CA GLU A 36 -1.14 -10.62 1.72
C GLU A 36 -0.06 -9.64 2.18
N SER A 37 -0.46 -8.40 2.47
CA SER A 37 0.47 -7.31 2.72
C SER A 37 1.20 -7.44 4.05
N ASN A 38 2.45 -6.98 4.13
CA ASN A 38 3.28 -6.99 5.34
C ASN A 38 2.98 -5.83 6.33
N GLY A 39 2.04 -4.94 6.03
CA GLY A 39 1.69 -3.80 6.86
C GLY A 39 1.30 -2.57 6.04
N TYR A 40 1.23 -1.42 6.68
CA TYR A 40 0.83 -0.16 6.05
C TYR A 40 1.96 0.87 6.10
N ILE A 41 2.18 1.54 4.98
CA ILE A 41 3.11 2.67 4.87
C ILE A 41 2.29 3.91 4.59
N TYR A 42 2.41 4.90 5.48
CA TYR A 42 1.89 6.24 5.28
C TYR A 42 3.06 7.20 5.06
N VAL A 43 2.90 8.11 4.09
CA VAL A 43 3.94 9.08 3.74
C VAL A 43 3.37 10.49 3.69
N GLU A 44 4.12 11.42 4.28
CA GLU A 44 3.88 12.85 4.13
C GLU A 44 4.87 13.40 3.09
N ALA A 45 4.35 13.76 1.93
CA ALA A 45 5.15 14.35 0.87
C ALA A 45 5.25 15.86 1.10
N ASN A 46 6.28 16.25 1.86
CA ASN A 46 6.57 17.64 2.20
C ASN A 46 7.55 18.30 1.21
N GLY A 47 7.66 19.62 1.27
CA GLY A 47 8.56 20.42 0.43
C GLY A 47 7.89 20.91 -0.86
N GLY A 48 8.71 21.40 -1.81
CA GLY A 48 8.21 21.86 -3.11
C GLY A 48 7.86 20.71 -4.06
N LEU A 49 7.18 21.00 -5.17
CA LEU A 49 6.65 20.00 -6.11
C LEU A 49 7.67 18.92 -6.51
N ASN A 50 8.93 19.29 -6.76
CA ASN A 50 9.95 18.31 -7.12
C ASN A 50 10.31 17.35 -5.96
N GLN A 51 10.30 17.85 -4.72
CA GLN A 51 10.55 17.03 -3.53
C GLN A 51 9.36 16.11 -3.26
N GLN A 52 8.13 16.61 -3.43
CA GLN A 52 6.92 15.82 -3.32
C GLN A 52 6.92 14.64 -4.29
N ARG A 53 7.25 14.87 -5.57
CA ARG A 53 7.38 13.81 -6.59
C ARG A 53 8.38 12.75 -6.17
N SER A 54 9.57 13.15 -5.74
CA SER A 54 10.59 12.20 -5.27
C SER A 54 10.13 11.39 -4.05
N SER A 55 9.44 12.02 -3.10
CA SER A 55 8.90 11.35 -1.91
C SER A 55 7.85 10.30 -2.29
N ILE A 56 6.93 10.62 -3.20
CA ILE A 56 5.90 9.70 -3.69
C ILE A 56 6.56 8.51 -4.39
N CYS A 57 7.49 8.75 -5.32
CA CYS A 57 8.20 7.69 -6.05
C CYS A 57 8.94 6.75 -5.10
N ASN A 58 9.63 7.30 -4.10
CA ASN A 58 10.33 6.49 -3.10
C ASN A 58 9.34 5.64 -2.27
N ALA A 59 8.21 6.21 -1.87
CA ALA A 59 7.19 5.49 -1.10
C ALA A 59 6.61 4.32 -1.89
N VAL A 60 6.26 4.52 -3.16
CA VAL A 60 5.79 3.46 -4.06
C VAL A 60 6.84 2.35 -4.20
N ALA A 61 8.09 2.72 -4.47
CA ALA A 61 9.18 1.75 -4.61
C ALA A 61 9.43 0.94 -3.33
N VAL A 62 9.45 1.59 -2.17
CA VAL A 62 9.65 0.92 -0.88
C VAL A 62 8.46 0.03 -0.53
N ALA A 63 7.23 0.49 -0.73
CA ALA A 63 6.04 -0.29 -0.45
C ALA A 63 5.96 -1.55 -1.33
N GLY A 64 6.23 -1.42 -2.64
CA GLY A 64 6.35 -2.56 -3.54
C GLY A 64 7.47 -3.53 -3.13
N PHE A 65 8.67 -3.01 -2.81
CA PHE A 65 9.79 -3.85 -2.37
C PHE A 65 9.50 -4.63 -1.08
N LEU A 66 8.76 -4.03 -0.15
CA LEU A 66 8.43 -4.64 1.13
C LEU A 66 7.10 -5.40 1.13
N ASN A 67 6.39 -5.48 -0.01
CA ASN A 67 5.01 -5.97 -0.11
C ASN A 67 4.07 -5.32 0.93
N ALA A 68 4.26 -4.01 1.17
CA ALA A 68 3.45 -3.23 2.08
C ALA A 68 2.29 -2.53 1.32
N THR A 69 1.21 -2.24 2.03
CA THR A 69 0.10 -1.46 1.51
C THR A 69 0.45 0.01 1.66
N LEU A 70 0.44 0.76 0.56
CA LEU A 70 0.66 2.20 0.59
C LEU A 70 -0.67 2.91 0.85
N VAL A 71 -0.70 3.80 1.82
CA VAL A 71 -1.81 4.75 2.01
C VAL A 71 -1.57 5.93 1.07
N ILE A 72 -2.62 6.50 0.48
CA ILE A 72 -2.50 7.67 -0.40
C ILE A 72 -1.60 8.74 0.26
N PRO A 73 -0.56 9.24 -0.46
CA PRO A 73 0.36 10.23 0.09
C PRO A 73 -0.40 11.48 0.56
N ASN A 74 -0.07 11.99 1.74
CA ASN A 74 -0.68 13.22 2.23
C ASN A 74 0.22 14.44 1.94
N PHE A 75 -0.41 15.54 1.52
CA PHE A 75 0.25 16.84 1.35
C PHE A 75 -0.09 17.75 2.52
N HIS A 76 0.95 18.25 3.20
CA HIS A 76 0.80 19.30 4.21
C HIS A 76 0.72 20.67 3.54
N TYR A 77 0.08 21.58 4.26
CA TYR A 77 0.03 23.00 3.89
C TYR A 77 1.44 23.53 3.66
N HIS A 78 1.69 24.03 2.44
CA HIS A 78 3.00 24.54 2.10
C HIS A 78 3.08 26.03 2.40
N SER A 79 3.71 26.41 3.51
CA SER A 79 3.72 27.79 4.01
C SER A 79 4.36 28.82 3.07
N ILE A 80 5.37 28.43 2.29
CA ILE A 80 6.07 29.35 1.36
C ILE A 80 5.19 29.72 0.16
N TRP A 81 4.47 28.74 -0.40
CA TRP A 81 3.58 28.89 -1.55
C TRP A 81 2.13 29.18 -1.13
N ARG A 82 1.86 29.14 0.18
CA ARG A 82 0.53 29.21 0.81
C ARG A 82 -0.48 28.27 0.16
N ASP A 83 -0.01 27.07 -0.16
CA ASP A 83 -0.78 26.09 -0.92
C ASP A 83 -1.45 25.09 0.04
N PRO A 84 -2.79 25.07 0.12
CA PRO A 84 -3.54 24.10 0.92
C PRO A 84 -3.87 22.81 0.17
N SER A 85 -3.46 22.68 -1.10
CA SER A 85 -3.84 21.56 -1.97
C SER A 85 -3.53 20.21 -1.35
N LYS A 86 -4.50 19.30 -1.48
CA LYS A 86 -4.42 17.89 -1.12
C LYS A 86 -3.94 17.06 -2.30
N PHE A 87 -3.70 15.77 -2.05
CA PHE A 87 -3.23 14.87 -3.09
C PHE A 87 -4.19 14.83 -4.28
N GLY A 88 -5.48 14.59 -4.03
CA GLY A 88 -6.54 14.62 -5.03
C GLY A 88 -6.76 15.95 -5.77
N ASP A 89 -6.27 17.07 -5.23
CA ASP A 89 -6.33 18.37 -5.92
C ASP A 89 -5.27 18.48 -7.04
N ILE A 90 -4.22 17.66 -6.98
CA ILE A 90 -3.06 17.70 -7.89
C ILE A 90 -2.98 16.42 -8.75
N TYR A 91 -3.31 15.27 -8.17
CA TYR A 91 -3.25 13.96 -8.82
C TYR A 91 -4.65 13.33 -8.88
N ASP A 92 -4.95 12.69 -10.00
CA ASP A 92 -6.12 11.81 -10.10
C ASP A 92 -5.85 10.55 -9.27
N GLU A 93 -6.54 10.41 -8.13
CA GLU A 93 -6.36 9.32 -7.17
C GLU A 93 -6.72 7.96 -7.75
N ASP A 94 -7.82 7.89 -8.51
CA ASP A 94 -8.27 6.64 -9.14
C ASP A 94 -7.25 6.18 -10.18
N TYR A 95 -6.78 7.10 -11.03
CA TYR A 95 -5.74 6.82 -12.01
C TYR A 95 -4.42 6.42 -11.35
N PHE A 96 -4.05 7.05 -10.23
CA PHE A 96 -2.85 6.72 -9.47
C PHE A 96 -2.92 5.28 -8.90
N ILE A 97 -4.07 4.91 -8.32
CA ILE A 97 -4.31 3.56 -7.78
C ILE A 97 -4.27 2.52 -8.91
N SER A 98 -5.04 2.74 -9.99
CA SER A 98 -5.12 1.77 -11.09
C SER A 98 -3.79 1.60 -11.82
N SER A 99 -3.00 2.68 -11.96
CA SER A 99 -1.70 2.61 -12.63
C SER A 99 -0.66 1.78 -11.86
N LEU A 100 -0.87 1.56 -10.57
CA LEU A 100 0.09 0.90 -9.67
C LEU A 100 -0.43 -0.43 -9.09
N GLU A 101 -1.63 -0.87 -9.47
CA GLU A 101 -2.32 -2.04 -8.92
C GLU A 101 -1.49 -3.34 -8.98
N ASN A 102 -0.64 -3.47 -10.01
CA ASN A 102 0.22 -4.63 -10.23
C ASN A 102 1.58 -4.53 -9.52
N VAL A 103 1.86 -3.41 -8.87
CA VAL A 103 3.16 -3.10 -8.22
C VAL A 103 3.00 -3.00 -6.71
N VAL A 104 1.94 -2.34 -6.25
CA VAL A 104 1.70 -2.08 -4.84
C VAL A 104 0.20 -1.96 -4.58
N LYS A 105 -0.26 -2.50 -3.46
CA LYS A 105 -1.63 -2.28 -3.00
C LYS A 105 -1.75 -0.88 -2.42
N ILE A 106 -2.68 -0.07 -2.93
CA ILE A 106 -2.91 1.30 -2.46
C ILE A 106 -4.30 1.40 -1.83
N VAL A 107 -4.40 2.10 -0.71
CA VAL A 107 -5.67 2.41 -0.04
C VAL A 107 -5.77 3.89 0.26
N ASP A 108 -6.99 4.42 0.25
CA ASP A 108 -7.26 5.81 0.62
C ASP A 108 -6.90 6.10 2.09
N LYS A 109 -7.38 5.24 3.01
CA LYS A 109 -7.18 5.42 4.46
C LYS A 109 -6.70 4.15 5.15
N ILE A 110 -6.01 4.34 6.27
CA ILE A 110 -5.69 3.25 7.19
C ILE A 110 -7.01 2.71 7.76
N PRO A 111 -7.20 1.37 7.79
CA PRO A 111 -8.35 0.76 8.43
C PRO A 111 -8.55 1.20 9.88
N GLU A 112 -9.80 1.47 10.24
CA GLU A 112 -10.19 2.06 11.53
C GLU A 112 -9.75 1.22 12.73
N TYR A 113 -9.89 -0.11 12.63
CA TYR A 113 -9.44 -1.04 13.68
C TYR A 113 -7.94 -0.95 13.99
N MET A 114 -7.10 -0.56 13.02
CA MET A 114 -5.68 -0.31 13.30
C MET A 114 -5.48 1.05 13.94
N MET A 115 -6.20 2.08 13.48
CA MET A 115 -6.13 3.42 14.05
C MET A 115 -6.56 3.42 15.52
N GLU A 116 -7.53 2.60 15.91
CA GLU A 116 -7.94 2.40 17.30
C GLU A 116 -6.78 1.95 18.20
N ARG A 117 -5.89 1.06 17.71
CA ARG A 117 -4.67 0.65 18.45
C ARG A 117 -3.75 1.82 18.80
N PHE A 118 -3.79 2.88 17.99
CA PHE A 118 -3.00 4.10 18.17
C PHE A 118 -3.81 5.25 18.81
N GLY A 119 -5.00 4.97 19.35
CA GLY A 119 -5.88 5.99 19.95
C GLY A 119 -6.46 6.97 18.92
N SER A 120 -6.64 6.52 17.67
CA SER A 120 -7.11 7.31 16.53
C SER A 120 -6.25 8.53 16.21
N ASN A 121 -4.97 8.51 16.61
CA ASN A 121 -4.04 9.60 16.39
C ASN A 121 -2.82 9.13 15.60
N MET A 122 -2.63 9.69 14.40
CA MET A 122 -1.51 9.37 13.52
C MET A 122 -0.15 9.74 14.12
N THR A 123 -0.07 10.66 15.09
CA THR A 123 1.20 10.96 15.78
C THR A 123 1.71 9.80 16.62
N ASN A 124 0.85 8.85 16.96
CA ASN A 124 1.20 7.66 17.73
C ASN A 124 1.63 6.50 16.83
N VAL A 125 1.45 6.62 15.51
CA VAL A 125 1.93 5.63 14.54
C VAL A 125 3.45 5.75 14.43
N TYR A 126 4.13 4.60 14.37
CA TYR A 126 5.58 4.57 14.28
C TYR A 126 6.09 5.35 13.05
N ASN A 127 6.85 6.42 13.29
CA ASN A 127 7.41 7.25 12.24
C ASN A 127 8.82 6.77 11.86
N PHE A 128 8.94 6.13 10.70
CA PHE A 128 10.25 5.81 10.14
C PHE A 128 10.91 7.08 9.62
N ARG A 129 11.83 7.65 10.40
CA ARG A 129 12.75 8.69 9.92
C ARG A 129 13.85 8.07 9.06
N VAL A 130 13.49 7.70 7.84
CA VAL A 130 14.43 7.13 6.86
C VAL A 130 15.45 8.21 6.48
N LYS A 131 16.74 7.87 6.57
CA LYS A 131 17.80 8.76 6.11
C LYS A 131 17.77 8.85 4.58
N ALA A 132 18.02 10.04 4.06
CA ALA A 132 18.22 10.20 2.62
C ALA A 132 19.28 9.22 2.12
N TRP A 133 19.03 8.61 0.95
CA TRP A 133 19.93 7.64 0.33
C TRP A 133 20.15 6.33 1.11
N SER A 134 19.22 5.95 2.00
CA SER A 134 19.27 4.64 2.66
C SER A 134 19.34 3.51 1.62
N PRO A 135 20.27 2.54 1.76
CA PRO A 135 20.41 1.43 0.83
C PRO A 135 19.23 0.45 0.97
N ILE A 136 18.99 -0.37 -0.05
CA ILE A 136 17.87 -1.33 -0.05
C ILE A 136 17.86 -2.28 1.17
N ARG A 137 19.06 -2.63 1.68
CA ARG A 137 19.22 -3.46 2.89
C ARG A 137 18.64 -2.80 4.14
N TYR A 138 18.70 -1.47 4.25
CA TYR A 138 18.10 -0.76 5.38
C TYR A 138 16.60 -1.01 5.48
N TYR A 139 15.89 -0.99 4.35
CA TYR A 139 14.46 -1.25 4.34
C TYR A 139 14.13 -2.69 4.73
N ARG A 140 14.92 -3.66 4.25
CA ARG A 140 14.75 -5.06 4.61
C ARG A 140 15.06 -5.34 6.08
N ASP A 141 16.14 -4.79 6.61
CA ASP A 141 16.69 -5.20 7.90
C ASP A 141 16.17 -4.34 9.06
N VAL A 142 15.63 -3.15 8.78
CA VAL A 142 15.16 -2.19 9.79
C VAL A 142 13.67 -1.88 9.66
N VAL A 143 13.19 -1.63 8.43
CA VAL A 143 11.79 -1.20 8.22
C VAL A 143 10.84 -2.39 8.23
N LEU A 144 11.18 -3.47 7.52
CA LEU A 144 10.32 -4.65 7.41
C LEU A 144 9.99 -5.31 8.76
N PRO A 145 10.95 -5.55 9.68
CA PRO A 145 10.61 -6.16 10.97
C PRO A 145 9.60 -5.34 11.76
N LYS A 146 9.73 -4.01 11.70
CA LYS A 146 8.82 -3.08 12.38
C LYS A 146 7.43 -3.04 11.72
N LEU A 147 7.35 -3.13 10.40
CA LEU A 147 6.06 -3.26 9.70
C LEU A 147 5.31 -4.53 10.13
N LEU A 148 6.04 -5.64 10.30
CA LEU A 148 5.46 -6.92 10.71
C LEU A 148 5.01 -6.93 12.17
N GLU A 149 5.70 -6.21 13.06
CA GLU A 149 5.29 -6.03 14.47
C GLU A 149 3.98 -5.22 14.60
N GLU A 150 3.78 -4.24 13.70
CA GLU A 150 2.67 -3.28 13.74
C GLU A 150 1.49 -3.66 12.83
N LYS A 151 1.56 -4.80 12.13
CA LYS A 151 0.49 -5.31 11.25
C LYS A 151 -0.78 -5.62 12.05
#